data_AF-A0A0M0JLB3-F1
#
_entry.id   AF-A0A0M0JLB3-F1
#
_cell.length_a   1.000
_cell.length_b   1.000
_cell.length_c   1.000
_cell.angle_alpha   90.00
_cell.angle_beta   90.00
_cell.angle_gamma   90.00
#
_symmetry.space_group_name_H-M   'P 1'
#
loop_
_entity.id
_entity.type
_entity.pdbx_description
1 polymer ?
#
loop_
_entity_poly.entity_id
_entity_poly.type
_entity_poly.pdbx_seq_one_letter_code
_entity_poly.pdbx_strand_id
1 'polypeptide(L)'
;MLEAKRLAELARLEREGASLEAQLRRARHEAHQAGLVNLAHEDEIRALRDKLAELGGAMGDGANVKSTLEELRRAYEAEKAKHAEAAAAAVEAERLRVESEADAERRRVESQKLLERLLAEQRRKLEGQSERLGADALHAERLQKERLERELTKHAAELKAAKVELQALKLAAAAKQREAQATLEKMREEAEAAQRGLESESNRIRKELSATSSRLAAEKEGRQGAEAKATAEEKGRLAAEKELAAVLAKAQWNAACAEKAEAAHVATIKALKEELKEELKAAQKDKSPRHARPPKERGRGSRSLPGGFDFEEGPFAPPVSVQLATALRKNAGKVLDLFRDWDTDGDGQVSRAEFHEAMGALGLEVPSAEIDTLFSEWDRDGGGSLDFTELKKILSQSAPPTPLQQAGNAVKNGQAFIKGAGSKAKVPQT
;
A
#
# COMPACT_ATOMS: atom_id res chain seq x y z
N MET A 1 -18.00 25.22 -32.92
CA MET A 1 -19.06 25.65 -33.87
C MET A 1 -20.24 24.68 -33.95
N LEU A 2 -20.03 23.40 -34.28
CA LEU A 2 -21.13 22.42 -34.38
C LEU A 2 -21.80 22.12 -33.02
N GLU A 3 -21.02 21.96 -31.95
CA GLU A 3 -21.55 21.79 -30.59
C GLU A 3 -22.32 23.01 -30.10
N ALA A 4 -21.83 24.22 -30.36
CA ALA A 4 -22.51 25.46 -30.02
C ALA A 4 -23.87 25.60 -30.75
N LYS A 5 -23.94 25.19 -32.03
CA LYS A 5 -25.21 25.16 -32.79
C LYS A 5 -26.21 24.18 -32.17
N ARG A 6 -25.76 23.01 -31.73
CA ARG A 6 -26.63 21.99 -31.11
C ARG A 6 -27.07 22.35 -29.69
N LEU A 7 -26.22 23.01 -28.91
CA LEU A 7 -26.59 23.56 -27.60
C LEU A 7 -27.64 24.68 -27.75
N ALA A 8 -27.52 25.51 -28.78
CA ALA A 8 -28.53 26.51 -29.09
C ALA A 8 -29.86 25.87 -29.54
N GLU A 9 -29.80 24.77 -30.29
CA GLU A 9 -30.96 23.98 -30.70
C GLU A 9 -31.65 23.30 -29.51
N LEU A 10 -30.89 22.74 -28.56
CA LEU A 10 -31.43 22.24 -27.30
C LEU A 10 -32.10 23.33 -26.47
N ALA A 11 -31.43 24.46 -26.26
CA ALA A 11 -32.00 25.57 -25.49
C ALA A 11 -33.28 26.13 -26.15
N ARG A 12 -33.36 26.07 -27.49
CA ARG A 12 -34.57 26.41 -28.23
C ARG A 12 -35.69 25.38 -27.96
N LEU A 13 -35.40 24.08 -28.08
CA LEU A 13 -36.36 23.00 -27.82
C LEU A 13 -36.85 23.01 -26.37
N GLU A 14 -36.01 23.36 -25.40
CA GLU A 14 -36.40 23.50 -23.99
C GLU A 14 -37.40 24.65 -23.78
N ARG A 15 -37.16 25.81 -24.40
CA ARG A 15 -38.10 26.95 -24.35
C ARG A 15 -39.42 26.63 -25.02
N GLU A 16 -39.36 25.98 -26.19
CA GLU A 16 -40.55 25.53 -26.90
C GLU A 16 -41.32 24.47 -26.11
N GLY A 17 -40.63 23.54 -25.45
CA GLY A 17 -41.22 22.53 -24.56
C GLY A 17 -41.92 23.16 -23.35
N ALA A 18 -41.29 24.12 -22.69
CA ALA A 18 -41.90 24.86 -21.58
C ALA A 18 -43.15 25.64 -22.01
N SER A 19 -43.12 26.23 -23.20
CA SER A 19 -44.28 26.91 -23.80
C SER A 19 -45.43 25.93 -24.09
N LEU A 20 -45.12 24.76 -24.64
CA LEU A 20 -46.12 23.73 -24.92
C LEU A 20 -46.72 23.14 -23.65
N GLU A 21 -45.93 22.90 -22.62
CA GLU A 21 -46.44 22.43 -21.32
C GLU A 21 -47.40 23.45 -20.68
N ALA A 22 -47.11 24.75 -20.83
CA ALA A 22 -48.01 25.79 -20.37
C ALA A 22 -49.33 25.80 -21.17
N GLN A 23 -49.26 25.63 -22.50
CA GLN A 23 -50.46 25.51 -23.36
C GLN A 23 -51.30 24.28 -23.01
N LEU A 24 -50.64 23.14 -22.80
CA LEU A 24 -51.27 21.87 -22.45
C LEU A 24 -51.93 21.91 -21.07
N ARG A 25 -51.33 22.62 -20.10
CA ARG A 25 -51.98 22.89 -18.80
C ARG A 25 -53.26 23.71 -18.97
N ARG A 26 -53.25 24.73 -19.85
CA ARG A 26 -54.45 25.54 -20.15
C ARG A 26 -55.53 24.70 -20.83
N ALA A 27 -55.17 23.95 -21.87
CA ALA A 27 -56.09 23.07 -22.59
C ALA A 27 -56.74 22.01 -21.68
N ARG A 28 -55.95 21.41 -20.77
CA ARG A 28 -56.48 20.50 -19.73
C ARG A 28 -57.49 21.18 -18.82
N HIS A 29 -57.16 22.39 -18.36
CA HIS A 29 -58.06 23.15 -17.50
C HIS A 29 -59.35 23.54 -18.24
N GLU A 30 -59.26 23.98 -19.49
CA GLU A 30 -60.40 24.36 -20.33
C GLU A 30 -61.31 23.15 -20.60
N ALA A 31 -60.74 22.00 -20.97
CA ALA A 31 -61.50 20.76 -21.16
C ALA A 31 -62.21 20.31 -19.87
N HIS A 32 -61.50 20.38 -18.73
CA HIS A 32 -62.09 20.06 -17.44
C HIS A 32 -63.25 21.01 -17.07
N GLN A 33 -63.07 22.32 -17.27
CA GLN A 33 -64.12 23.31 -17.02
C GLN A 33 -65.34 23.08 -17.93
N ALA A 34 -65.12 22.84 -19.22
CA ALA A 34 -66.20 22.54 -20.16
C ALA A 34 -66.96 21.26 -19.77
N GLY A 35 -66.24 20.22 -19.30
CA GLY A 35 -66.85 19.00 -18.78
C GLY A 35 -67.71 19.24 -17.53
N LEU A 36 -67.26 20.10 -16.60
CA LEU A 36 -68.05 20.48 -15.43
C LEU A 36 -69.32 21.25 -15.80
N VAL A 37 -69.23 22.18 -16.74
CA VAL A 37 -70.40 22.94 -17.23
C VAL A 37 -71.40 22.01 -17.91
N ASN A 38 -70.94 21.06 -18.72
CA ASN A 38 -71.80 20.05 -19.33
C ASN A 38 -72.53 19.21 -18.26
N LEU A 39 -71.80 18.73 -17.24
CA LEU A 39 -72.39 17.96 -16.14
C LEU A 39 -73.43 18.78 -15.34
N ALA A 40 -73.14 20.05 -15.08
CA ALA A 40 -74.07 20.94 -14.38
C ALA A 40 -75.39 21.10 -15.13
N HIS A 41 -75.34 21.33 -16.46
CA HIS A 41 -76.54 21.38 -17.28
C HIS A 41 -77.26 20.02 -17.34
N GLU A 42 -76.54 18.90 -17.32
CA GLU A 42 -77.15 17.56 -17.29
C GLU A 42 -77.95 17.33 -15.99
N ASP A 43 -77.39 17.71 -14.85
CA ASP A 43 -78.04 17.64 -13.54
C ASP A 43 -79.28 18.55 -13.47
N GLU A 44 -79.20 19.74 -14.08
CA GLU A 44 -80.32 20.69 -14.13
C GLU A 44 -81.45 20.20 -15.04
N ILE A 45 -81.12 19.59 -16.18
CA ILE A 45 -82.07 18.88 -17.05
C ILE A 45 -82.74 17.73 -16.31
N ARG A 46 -81.98 16.95 -15.53
CA ARG A 46 -82.52 15.84 -14.72
C ARG A 46 -83.51 16.38 -13.69
N ALA A 47 -83.14 17.42 -12.95
CA ALA A 47 -84.02 18.07 -11.98
C ALA A 47 -85.30 18.66 -12.60
N LEU A 48 -85.21 19.26 -13.79
CA LEU A 48 -86.39 19.78 -14.51
C LEU A 48 -87.29 18.66 -15.02
N ARG A 49 -86.71 17.53 -15.48
CA ARG A 49 -87.45 16.34 -15.89
C ARG A 49 -88.23 15.74 -14.72
N ASP A 50 -87.61 15.65 -13.54
CA ASP A 50 -88.24 15.09 -12.34
C ASP A 50 -89.42 15.98 -11.89
N LYS A 51 -89.23 17.31 -11.85
CA LYS A 51 -90.31 18.28 -11.55
C LYS A 51 -91.46 18.21 -12.57
N LEU A 52 -91.16 18.02 -13.85
CA LEU A 52 -92.18 17.84 -14.89
C LEU A 52 -92.97 16.54 -14.69
N ALA A 53 -92.33 15.46 -14.23
CA ALA A 53 -93.00 14.20 -13.93
C ALA A 53 -93.92 14.30 -12.70
N GLU A 54 -93.47 14.99 -11.64
CA GLU A 54 -94.25 15.24 -10.42
C GLU A 54 -95.53 16.04 -10.69
N LEU A 55 -95.40 17.16 -11.42
CA LEU A 55 -96.55 18.03 -11.74
C LEU A 55 -97.47 17.42 -12.81
N GLY A 56 -96.93 16.59 -13.71
CA GLY A 56 -97.74 15.84 -14.68
C GLY A 56 -98.58 14.72 -14.07
N GLY A 57 -98.18 14.20 -12.90
CA GLY A 57 -98.95 13.21 -12.13
C GLY A 57 -100.03 13.80 -11.22
N ALA A 58 -100.00 15.11 -10.96
CA ALA A 58 -100.98 15.80 -10.13
C ALA A 58 -102.27 16.08 -10.94
N MET A 59 -103.31 15.24 -10.77
CA MET A 59 -104.65 15.43 -11.33
C MET A 59 -105.39 16.62 -10.67
N GLY A 60 -105.03 17.85 -11.03
CA GLY A 60 -105.72 19.07 -10.61
C GLY A 60 -106.05 19.98 -11.78
N ASP A 61 -107.33 20.15 -12.10
CA ASP A 61 -107.88 21.05 -13.12
C ASP A 61 -107.78 22.54 -12.71
N GLY A 62 -106.58 22.99 -12.38
CA GLY A 62 -106.27 24.40 -12.13
C GLY A 62 -105.58 25.01 -13.34
N ALA A 63 -106.13 26.10 -13.90
CA ALA A 63 -105.47 26.90 -14.95
C ALA A 63 -104.02 27.30 -14.57
N ASN A 64 -103.75 27.44 -13.27
CA ASN A 64 -102.43 27.72 -12.72
C ASN A 64 -101.42 26.57 -12.95
N VAL A 65 -101.85 25.31 -12.83
CA VAL A 65 -100.99 24.12 -13.04
C VAL A 65 -100.55 24.01 -14.49
N LYS A 66 -101.45 24.32 -15.44
CA LYS A 66 -101.15 24.33 -16.88
C LYS A 66 -100.13 25.41 -17.24
N SER A 67 -100.28 26.62 -16.72
CA SER A 67 -99.29 27.71 -16.90
C SER A 67 -97.91 27.32 -16.36
N THR A 68 -97.85 26.75 -15.15
CA THR A 68 -96.58 26.31 -14.56
C THR A 68 -95.92 25.17 -15.34
N LEU A 69 -96.71 24.24 -15.89
CA LEU A 69 -96.18 23.15 -16.73
C LEU A 69 -95.61 23.67 -18.05
N GLU A 70 -96.24 24.67 -18.67
CA GLU A 70 -95.71 25.31 -19.88
C GLU A 70 -94.41 26.06 -19.60
N GLU A 71 -94.32 26.77 -18.47
CA GLU A 71 -93.09 27.44 -18.02
C GLU A 71 -91.95 26.43 -17.76
N LEU A 72 -92.22 25.33 -17.07
CA LEU A 72 -91.26 24.25 -16.82
C LEU A 72 -90.81 23.55 -18.11
N ARG A 73 -91.71 23.33 -19.08
CA ARG A 73 -91.34 22.78 -20.39
C ARG A 73 -90.43 23.72 -21.18
N ARG A 74 -90.70 25.04 -21.14
CA ARG A 74 -89.83 26.05 -21.76
C ARG A 74 -88.46 26.08 -21.09
N ALA A 75 -88.41 26.01 -19.75
CA ALA A 75 -87.16 25.93 -19.01
C ALA A 75 -86.38 24.65 -19.36
N TYR A 76 -87.05 23.50 -19.44
CA TYR A 76 -86.43 22.23 -19.84
C TYR A 76 -85.83 22.26 -21.25
N GLU A 77 -86.57 22.75 -22.25
CA GLU A 77 -86.04 22.83 -23.62
C GLU A 77 -84.93 23.89 -23.75
N ALA A 78 -85.00 24.99 -23.00
CA ALA A 78 -83.92 25.97 -22.95
C ALA A 78 -82.63 25.38 -22.32
N GLU A 79 -82.76 24.64 -21.22
CA GLU A 79 -81.61 24.02 -20.55
C GLU A 79 -81.01 22.89 -21.39
N LYS A 80 -81.86 22.14 -22.11
CA LYS A 80 -81.44 21.13 -23.09
C LYS A 80 -80.65 21.73 -24.25
N ALA A 81 -81.03 22.92 -24.72
CA ALA A 81 -80.25 23.65 -25.73
C ALA A 81 -78.88 24.06 -25.19
N LYS A 82 -78.81 24.63 -23.98
CA LYS A 82 -77.53 24.99 -23.32
C LYS A 82 -76.65 23.77 -23.08
N HIS A 83 -77.21 22.64 -22.64
CA HIS A 83 -76.47 21.39 -22.50
C HIS A 83 -75.92 20.89 -23.85
N ALA A 84 -76.68 21.00 -24.94
CA ALA A 84 -76.18 20.61 -26.25
C ALA A 84 -74.99 21.47 -26.70
N GLU A 85 -75.03 22.78 -26.46
CA GLU A 85 -73.91 23.69 -26.70
C GLU A 85 -72.71 23.39 -25.80
N ALA A 86 -72.94 23.16 -24.50
CA ALA A 86 -71.90 22.80 -23.53
C ALA A 86 -71.25 21.45 -23.84
N ALA A 87 -72.04 20.44 -24.27
CA ALA A 87 -71.53 19.14 -24.69
C ALA A 87 -70.65 19.26 -25.94
N ALA A 88 -71.06 20.07 -26.94
CA ALA A 88 -70.24 20.32 -28.12
C ALA A 88 -68.93 21.05 -27.76
N ALA A 89 -68.99 22.04 -26.87
CA ALA A 89 -67.81 22.74 -26.38
C ALA A 89 -66.86 21.84 -25.59
N ALA A 90 -67.39 20.92 -24.76
CA ALA A 90 -66.59 19.95 -24.02
C ALA A 90 -65.86 18.96 -24.94
N VAL A 91 -66.54 18.46 -25.98
CA VAL A 91 -65.93 17.58 -26.99
C VAL A 91 -64.80 18.29 -27.74
N GLU A 92 -65.01 19.55 -28.14
CA GLU A 92 -64.00 20.32 -28.87
C GLU A 92 -62.79 20.65 -27.99
N ALA A 93 -63.01 21.04 -26.72
CA ALA A 93 -61.95 21.29 -25.76
C ALA A 93 -61.11 20.03 -25.50
N GLU A 94 -61.75 18.87 -25.40
CA GLU A 94 -61.06 17.58 -25.23
C GLU A 94 -60.27 17.18 -26.48
N ARG A 95 -60.78 17.47 -27.69
CA ARG A 95 -60.03 17.26 -28.94
C ARG A 95 -58.75 18.09 -28.97
N LEU A 96 -58.83 19.38 -28.65
CA LEU A 96 -57.67 20.28 -28.60
C LEU A 96 -56.66 19.87 -27.51
N ARG A 97 -57.15 19.38 -26.36
CA ARG A 97 -56.29 18.81 -25.31
C ARG A 97 -55.47 17.65 -25.84
N VAL A 98 -56.10 16.67 -26.50
CA VAL A 98 -55.43 15.49 -27.07
C VAL A 98 -54.43 15.88 -28.16
N GLU A 99 -54.79 16.82 -29.04
CA GLU A 99 -53.88 17.31 -30.08
C GLU A 99 -52.64 17.99 -29.49
N SER A 100 -52.84 18.85 -28.49
CA SER A 100 -51.73 19.52 -27.77
C SER A 100 -50.83 18.53 -27.01
N GLU A 101 -51.41 17.47 -26.45
CA GLU A 101 -50.70 16.37 -25.79
C GLU A 101 -49.81 15.61 -26.78
N ALA A 102 -50.35 15.27 -27.96
CA ALA A 102 -49.60 14.59 -29.00
C ALA A 102 -48.44 15.45 -29.55
N ASP A 103 -48.65 16.76 -29.72
CA ASP A 103 -47.59 17.69 -30.12
C ASP A 103 -46.48 17.80 -29.07
N ALA A 104 -46.84 17.93 -27.80
CA ALA A 104 -45.88 18.00 -26.71
C ALA A 104 -45.05 16.70 -26.62
N GLU A 105 -45.67 15.54 -26.82
CA GLU A 105 -44.99 14.25 -26.80
C GLU A 105 -44.03 14.08 -27.98
N ARG A 106 -44.45 14.46 -29.20
CA ARG A 106 -43.57 14.48 -30.38
C ARG A 106 -42.29 15.27 -30.13
N ARG A 107 -42.42 16.49 -29.57
CA ARG A 107 -41.25 17.34 -29.29
C ARG A 107 -40.37 16.80 -28.16
N ARG A 108 -40.96 16.18 -27.14
CA ARG A 108 -40.20 15.50 -26.07
C ARG A 108 -39.34 14.38 -26.64
N VAL A 109 -39.89 13.55 -27.52
CA VAL A 109 -39.16 12.45 -28.18
C VAL A 109 -38.04 12.99 -29.07
N GLU A 110 -38.28 14.07 -29.82
CA GLU A 110 -37.24 14.71 -30.65
C GLU A 110 -36.10 15.28 -29.80
N SER A 111 -36.42 15.97 -28.70
CA SER A 111 -35.44 16.49 -27.75
C SER A 111 -34.61 15.37 -27.13
N GLN A 112 -35.24 14.27 -26.69
CA GLN A 112 -34.56 13.10 -26.15
C GLN A 112 -33.59 12.47 -27.16
N LYS A 113 -34.02 12.25 -28.40
CA LYS A 113 -33.16 11.71 -29.47
C LYS A 113 -31.93 12.59 -29.73
N LEU A 114 -32.09 13.92 -29.63
CA LEU A 114 -30.99 14.86 -29.82
C LEU A 114 -29.98 14.78 -28.67
N LEU A 115 -30.47 14.68 -27.43
CA LEU A 115 -29.64 14.45 -26.24
C LEU A 115 -28.87 13.13 -26.31
N GLU A 116 -29.53 12.03 -26.70
CA GLU A 116 -28.87 10.72 -26.86
C GLU A 116 -27.76 10.77 -27.91
N ARG A 117 -27.99 11.42 -29.05
CA ARG A 117 -26.97 11.61 -30.09
C ARG A 117 -25.77 12.41 -29.58
N LEU A 118 -26.02 13.49 -28.83
CA LEU A 118 -24.96 14.30 -28.23
C LEU A 118 -24.14 13.51 -27.20
N LEU A 119 -24.82 12.75 -26.33
CA LEU A 119 -24.15 11.90 -25.34
C LEU A 119 -23.31 10.80 -26.01
N ALA A 120 -23.84 10.17 -27.07
CA ALA A 120 -23.11 9.15 -27.83
C ALA A 120 -21.86 9.73 -28.50
N GLU A 121 -21.94 10.94 -29.07
CA GLU A 121 -20.76 11.60 -29.64
C GLU A 121 -19.72 11.98 -28.56
N GLN A 122 -20.15 12.49 -27.41
CA GLN A 122 -19.23 12.78 -26.30
C GLN A 122 -18.52 11.52 -25.80
N ARG A 123 -19.26 10.40 -25.67
CA ARG A 123 -18.67 9.09 -25.33
C ARG A 123 -17.62 8.66 -26.34
N ARG A 124 -17.92 8.71 -27.64
CA ARG A 124 -16.95 8.38 -28.71
C ARG A 124 -15.69 9.26 -28.66
N LYS A 125 -15.83 10.55 -28.34
CA LYS A 125 -14.67 11.45 -28.17
C LYS A 125 -13.81 11.04 -26.99
N LEU A 126 -14.42 10.75 -25.85
CA LEU A 126 -13.71 10.33 -24.64
C LEU A 126 -13.04 8.95 -24.83
N GLU A 127 -13.72 8.01 -25.48
CA GLU A 127 -13.16 6.71 -25.87
C GLU A 127 -11.93 6.89 -26.76
N GLY A 128 -12.04 7.70 -27.83
CA GLY A 128 -10.90 7.98 -28.71
C GLY A 128 -9.75 8.73 -28.02
N GLN A 129 -10.02 9.56 -27.02
CA GLN A 129 -8.97 10.18 -26.19
C GLN A 129 -8.30 9.16 -25.27
N SER A 130 -9.08 8.29 -24.63
CA SER A 130 -8.58 7.23 -23.76
C SER A 130 -7.71 6.24 -24.53
N GLU A 131 -8.12 5.85 -25.74
CA GLU A 131 -7.35 4.96 -26.61
C GLU A 131 -6.00 5.58 -27.01
N ARG A 132 -5.98 6.88 -27.34
CA ARG A 132 -4.73 7.59 -27.66
C ARG A 132 -3.81 7.67 -26.46
N LEU A 133 -4.34 8.07 -25.30
CA LEU A 133 -3.56 8.13 -24.06
C LEU A 133 -3.03 6.74 -23.67
N GLY A 134 -3.82 5.68 -23.87
CA GLY A 134 -3.39 4.29 -23.66
C GLY A 134 -2.28 3.89 -24.63
N ALA A 135 -2.39 4.22 -25.92
CA ALA A 135 -1.38 3.95 -26.92
C ALA A 135 -0.06 4.70 -26.65
N ASP A 136 -0.15 5.98 -26.26
CA ASP A 136 1.00 6.81 -25.91
C ASP A 136 1.69 6.29 -24.64
N ALA A 137 0.93 5.87 -23.63
CA ALA A 137 1.45 5.26 -22.41
C ALA A 137 2.18 3.92 -22.69
N LEU A 138 1.57 3.04 -23.50
CA LEU A 138 2.20 1.77 -23.92
C LEU A 138 3.47 2.03 -24.75
N HIS A 139 3.48 3.05 -25.59
CA HIS A 139 4.65 3.44 -26.36
C HIS A 139 5.77 3.97 -25.45
N ALA A 140 5.43 4.82 -24.48
CA ALA A 140 6.38 5.34 -23.49
C ALA A 140 6.98 4.22 -22.63
N GLU A 141 6.16 3.26 -22.18
CA GLU A 141 6.63 2.10 -21.42
C GLU A 141 7.58 1.22 -22.25
N ARG A 142 7.26 0.99 -23.53
CA ARG A 142 8.15 0.25 -24.45
C ARG A 142 9.50 0.95 -24.60
N LEU A 143 9.51 2.27 -24.79
CA LEU A 143 10.76 3.04 -24.90
C LEU A 143 11.57 3.00 -23.60
N GLN A 144 10.91 3.09 -22.45
CA GLN A 144 11.57 2.99 -21.14
C GLN A 144 12.20 1.60 -20.96
N LYS A 145 11.49 0.53 -21.35
CA LYS A 145 12.01 -0.84 -21.31
C LYS A 145 13.23 -1.00 -22.22
N GLU A 146 13.15 -0.54 -23.46
CA GLU A 146 14.29 -0.59 -24.40
C GLU A 146 15.52 0.18 -23.86
N ARG A 147 15.29 1.32 -23.21
CA ARG A 147 16.38 2.09 -22.58
C ARG A 147 17.03 1.29 -21.45
N LEU A 148 16.23 0.73 -20.54
CA LEU A 148 16.73 -0.09 -19.43
C LEU A 148 17.47 -1.33 -19.93
N GLU A 149 17.00 -1.98 -20.99
CA GLU A 149 17.68 -3.12 -21.61
C GLU A 149 19.06 -2.69 -22.19
N ARG A 150 19.15 -1.53 -22.83
CA ARG A 150 20.44 -0.99 -23.31
C ARG A 150 21.39 -0.67 -22.14
N GLU A 151 20.88 -0.08 -21.07
CA GLU A 151 21.68 0.19 -19.87
C GLU A 151 22.16 -1.12 -19.21
N LEU A 152 21.31 -2.14 -19.14
CA LEU A 152 21.64 -3.45 -18.57
C LEU A 152 22.69 -4.18 -19.42
N THR A 153 22.57 -4.15 -20.76
CA THR A 153 23.59 -4.73 -21.65
C THR A 153 24.93 -4.01 -21.54
N LYS A 154 24.94 -2.68 -21.40
CA LYS A 154 26.15 -1.90 -21.15
C LYS A 154 26.82 -2.30 -19.83
N HIS A 155 26.07 -2.32 -18.74
CA HIS A 155 26.60 -2.73 -17.43
C HIS A 155 27.05 -4.19 -17.40
N ALA A 156 26.37 -5.09 -18.12
CA ALA A 156 26.81 -6.48 -18.25
C ALA A 156 28.16 -6.58 -18.99
N ALA A 157 28.41 -5.75 -19.99
CA ALA A 157 29.70 -5.67 -20.68
C ALA A 157 30.81 -5.11 -19.76
N GLU A 158 30.52 -4.03 -19.03
CA GLU A 158 31.43 -3.44 -18.03
C GLU A 158 31.81 -4.46 -16.96
N LEU A 159 30.83 -5.21 -16.44
CA LEU A 159 31.07 -6.27 -15.44
C LEU A 159 31.95 -7.40 -16.00
N LYS A 160 31.76 -7.79 -17.26
CA LYS A 160 32.61 -8.79 -17.92
C LYS A 160 34.04 -8.28 -18.06
N ALA A 161 34.23 -7.03 -18.47
CA ALA A 161 35.55 -6.40 -18.56
C ALA A 161 36.25 -6.36 -17.19
N ALA A 162 35.55 -5.88 -16.15
CA ALA A 162 36.07 -5.83 -14.79
C ALA A 162 36.45 -7.22 -14.25
N LYS A 163 35.70 -8.28 -14.59
CA LYS A 163 36.06 -9.66 -14.23
C LYS A 163 37.35 -10.12 -14.87
N VAL A 164 37.60 -9.76 -16.14
CA VAL A 164 38.85 -10.09 -16.85
C VAL A 164 40.02 -9.36 -16.20
N GLU A 165 39.85 -8.07 -15.90
CA GLU A 165 40.87 -7.28 -15.20
C GLU A 165 41.20 -7.85 -13.81
N LEU A 166 40.17 -8.21 -13.04
CA LEU A 166 40.36 -8.85 -11.73
C LEU A 166 41.12 -10.18 -11.86
N GLN A 167 40.83 -10.99 -12.89
CA GLN A 167 41.53 -12.24 -13.13
C GLN A 167 43.00 -12.00 -13.51
N ALA A 168 43.29 -10.97 -14.32
CA ALA A 168 44.65 -10.57 -14.65
C ALA A 168 45.42 -10.10 -13.41
N LEU A 169 44.80 -9.28 -12.55
CA LEU A 169 45.39 -8.84 -11.29
C LEU A 169 45.68 -10.01 -10.34
N LYS A 170 44.77 -11.00 -10.25
CA LYS A 170 45.00 -12.21 -9.45
C LYS A 170 46.20 -13.02 -9.96
N LEU A 171 46.34 -13.19 -11.27
CA LEU A 171 47.49 -13.87 -11.86
C LEU A 171 48.80 -13.10 -11.63
N ALA A 172 48.78 -11.78 -11.78
CA ALA A 172 49.93 -10.93 -11.50
C ALA A 172 50.35 -10.98 -10.01
N ALA A 173 49.38 -10.98 -9.09
CA ALA A 173 49.64 -11.14 -7.66
C ALA A 173 50.26 -12.52 -7.34
N ALA A 174 49.74 -13.59 -7.94
CA ALA A 174 50.29 -14.94 -7.79
C ALA A 174 51.73 -15.04 -8.35
N ALA A 175 52.03 -14.37 -9.46
CA ALA A 175 53.39 -14.31 -10.01
C ALA A 175 54.35 -13.61 -9.05
N LYS A 176 53.98 -12.43 -8.52
CA LYS A 176 54.77 -11.72 -7.51
C LYS A 176 54.98 -12.55 -6.24
N GLN A 177 53.96 -13.30 -5.81
CA GLN A 177 54.07 -14.19 -4.65
C GLN A 177 55.08 -15.31 -4.90
N ARG A 178 55.11 -15.90 -6.10
CA ARG A 178 56.11 -16.92 -6.49
C ARG A 178 57.52 -16.34 -6.54
N GLU A 179 57.69 -15.14 -7.08
CA GLU A 179 58.99 -14.46 -7.08
C GLU A 179 59.49 -14.21 -5.65
N ALA A 180 58.61 -13.73 -4.75
CA ALA A 180 58.95 -13.55 -3.35
C ALA A 180 59.26 -14.88 -2.62
N GLN A 181 58.58 -15.97 -2.96
CA GLN A 181 58.90 -17.30 -2.42
C GLN A 181 60.27 -17.78 -2.91
N ALA A 182 60.58 -17.60 -4.20
CA ALA A 182 61.87 -17.98 -4.76
C ALA A 182 63.04 -17.19 -4.15
N THR A 183 62.85 -15.89 -3.87
CA THR A 183 63.88 -15.10 -3.18
C THR A 183 64.08 -15.56 -1.75
N LEU A 184 63.00 -15.89 -1.02
CA LEU A 184 63.10 -16.43 0.34
C LEU A 184 63.79 -17.80 0.37
N GLU A 185 63.50 -18.69 -0.58
CA GLU A 185 64.17 -19.99 -0.69
C GLU A 185 65.67 -19.80 -0.94
N LYS A 186 66.05 -18.90 -1.86
CA LYS A 186 67.46 -18.59 -2.11
C LYS A 186 68.16 -18.04 -0.86
N MET A 187 67.52 -17.11 -0.14
CA MET A 187 68.08 -16.59 1.11
C MET A 187 68.22 -17.68 2.18
N ARG A 188 67.29 -18.65 2.22
CA ARG A 188 67.38 -19.80 3.11
C ARG A 188 68.53 -20.73 2.75
N GLU A 189 68.71 -21.05 1.47
CA GLU A 189 69.85 -21.86 1.00
C GLU A 189 71.19 -21.19 1.32
N GLU A 190 71.30 -19.88 1.11
CA GLU A 190 72.48 -19.10 1.48
C GLU A 190 72.73 -19.13 3.01
N ALA A 191 71.67 -19.02 3.82
CA ALA A 191 71.77 -19.12 5.28
C ALA A 191 72.19 -20.53 5.74
N GLU A 192 71.62 -21.59 5.14
CA GLU A 192 72.00 -22.98 5.44
C GLU A 192 73.45 -23.27 5.01
N ALA A 193 73.90 -22.75 3.88
CA ALA A 193 75.29 -22.85 3.44
C ALA A 193 76.24 -22.13 4.40
N ALA A 194 75.89 -20.92 4.85
CA ALA A 194 76.65 -20.19 5.86
C ALA A 194 76.72 -20.96 7.19
N GLN A 195 75.61 -21.58 7.62
CA GLN A 195 75.57 -22.40 8.82
C GLN A 195 76.48 -23.64 8.71
N ARG A 196 76.45 -24.35 7.59
CA ARG A 196 77.38 -25.48 7.34
C ARG A 196 78.84 -25.02 7.36
N GLY A 197 79.13 -23.83 6.83
CA GLY A 197 80.45 -23.21 6.92
C GLY A 197 80.89 -23.02 8.38
N LEU A 198 80.05 -22.40 9.20
CA LEU A 198 80.29 -22.20 10.63
C LEU A 198 80.45 -23.52 11.39
N GLU A 199 79.64 -24.54 11.10
CA GLU A 199 79.77 -25.87 11.72
C GLU A 199 81.09 -26.55 11.34
N SER A 200 81.53 -26.42 10.08
CA SER A 200 82.82 -26.94 9.64
C SER A 200 83.99 -26.26 10.35
N GLU A 201 83.90 -24.94 10.53
CA GLU A 201 84.90 -24.13 11.20
C GLU A 201 84.92 -24.42 12.71
N SER A 202 83.76 -24.56 13.35
CA SER A 202 83.65 -25.02 14.74
C SER A 202 84.27 -26.40 14.94
N ASN A 203 84.01 -27.35 14.03
CA ASN A 203 84.61 -28.68 14.07
C ASN A 203 86.13 -28.65 13.88
N ARG A 204 86.64 -27.77 13.01
CA ARG A 204 88.08 -27.54 12.85
C ARG A 204 88.69 -26.99 14.13
N ILE A 205 88.10 -25.96 14.73
CA ILE A 205 88.54 -25.38 16.00
C ILE A 205 88.55 -26.46 17.09
N ARG A 206 87.51 -27.30 17.20
CA ARG A 206 87.50 -28.42 18.16
C ARG A 206 88.62 -29.42 17.92
N LYS A 207 88.95 -29.76 16.67
CA LYS A 207 90.08 -30.65 16.34
C LYS A 207 91.41 -30.01 16.72
N GLU A 208 91.62 -28.75 16.39
CA GLU A 208 92.82 -27.99 16.77
C GLU A 208 92.95 -27.90 18.29
N LEU A 209 91.87 -27.61 19.00
CA LEU A 209 91.81 -27.57 20.47
C LEU A 209 92.08 -28.95 21.10
N SER A 210 91.55 -30.03 20.52
CA SER A 210 91.84 -31.39 20.97
C SER A 210 93.31 -31.74 20.76
N ALA A 211 93.89 -31.36 19.62
CA ALA A 211 95.30 -31.57 19.32
C ALA A 211 96.21 -30.77 20.27
N THR A 212 95.88 -29.51 20.57
CA THR A 212 96.63 -28.70 21.55
C THR A 212 96.46 -29.23 22.97
N SER A 213 95.24 -29.65 23.36
CA SER A 213 94.99 -30.29 24.65
C SER A 213 95.79 -31.60 24.80
N SER A 214 95.89 -32.38 23.73
CA SER A 214 96.69 -33.62 23.71
C SER A 214 98.20 -33.32 23.79
N ARG A 215 98.68 -32.27 23.12
CA ARG A 215 100.06 -31.79 23.25
C ARG A 215 100.37 -31.30 24.67
N LEU A 216 99.47 -30.53 25.28
CA LEU A 216 99.57 -30.08 26.67
C LEU A 216 99.54 -31.24 27.67
N ALA A 217 98.74 -32.28 27.41
CA ALA A 217 98.72 -33.49 28.22
C ALA A 217 100.05 -34.26 28.12
N ALA A 218 100.60 -34.42 26.90
CA ALA A 218 101.91 -35.03 26.67
C ALA A 218 103.07 -34.21 27.28
N GLU A 219 102.97 -32.88 27.25
CA GLU A 219 103.92 -31.97 27.92
C GLU A 219 103.82 -32.06 29.44
N LYS A 220 102.61 -32.25 29.99
CA LYS A 220 102.37 -32.49 31.43
C LYS A 220 102.86 -33.88 31.90
N GLU A 221 102.92 -34.89 31.04
CA GLU A 221 103.53 -36.20 31.37
C GLU A 221 105.07 -36.17 31.38
N GLY A 222 105.70 -35.11 30.85
CA GLY A 222 107.16 -34.91 30.87
C GLY A 222 107.74 -34.18 32.09
N ARG A 223 106.92 -33.74 33.05
CA ARG A 223 107.38 -33.02 34.26
C ARG A 223 106.56 -33.40 35.48
N GLN A 224 107.16 -34.17 36.41
CA GLN A 224 106.63 -34.33 37.76
C GLN A 224 107.25 -33.31 38.73
N GLY A 225 106.36 -32.56 39.40
CA GLY A 225 106.57 -31.75 40.61
C GLY A 225 107.16 -30.35 40.35
N ALA A 226 106.61 -29.22 40.79
CA ALA A 226 105.47 -28.91 41.64
C ALA A 226 105.01 -27.45 41.37
N GLU A 227 103.75 -27.15 41.70
CA GLU A 227 103.19 -25.82 42.03
C GLU A 227 103.40 -24.62 41.09
N ALA A 228 102.42 -24.41 40.20
CA ALA A 228 101.78 -23.10 39.94
C ALA A 228 100.47 -23.33 39.15
N LYS A 229 99.55 -24.07 39.78
CA LYS A 229 98.22 -24.39 39.24
C LYS A 229 97.25 -23.29 39.66
N ALA A 230 97.17 -22.19 38.90
CA ALA A 230 96.05 -21.24 39.01
C ALA A 230 95.87 -20.26 37.83
N THR A 231 96.92 -19.78 37.15
CA THR A 231 96.76 -18.54 36.33
C THR A 231 96.74 -18.70 34.80
N ALA A 232 96.72 -19.93 34.27
CA ALA A 232 96.58 -20.21 32.83
C ALA A 232 95.24 -20.90 32.47
N GLU A 233 94.75 -21.81 33.32
CA GLU A 233 93.42 -22.43 33.16
C GLU A 233 92.29 -21.42 33.43
N GLU A 234 92.49 -20.45 34.33
CA GLU A 234 91.54 -19.35 34.57
C GLU A 234 91.54 -18.32 33.43
N LYS A 235 92.70 -18.01 32.82
CA LYS A 235 92.78 -17.16 31.61
C LYS A 235 92.18 -17.84 30.38
N GLY A 236 92.35 -19.16 30.23
CA GLY A 236 91.73 -19.95 29.17
C GLY A 236 90.22 -20.09 29.32
N ARG A 237 89.73 -20.30 30.57
CA ARG A 237 88.29 -20.27 30.87
C ARG A 237 87.68 -18.89 30.67
N LEU A 238 88.34 -17.83 31.12
CA LEU A 238 87.86 -16.45 30.94
C LEU A 238 87.86 -16.03 29.47
N ALA A 239 88.82 -16.52 28.66
CA ALA A 239 88.83 -16.29 27.22
C ALA A 239 87.69 -17.07 26.52
N ALA A 240 87.46 -18.33 26.89
CA ALA A 240 86.35 -19.13 26.37
C ALA A 240 84.97 -18.61 26.80
N GLU A 241 84.83 -18.10 28.04
CA GLU A 241 83.62 -17.43 28.51
C GLU A 241 83.37 -16.10 27.79
N LYS A 242 84.42 -15.33 27.48
CA LYS A 242 84.29 -14.11 26.68
C LYS A 242 83.88 -14.38 25.24
N GLU A 243 84.42 -15.43 24.63
CA GLU A 243 84.02 -15.90 23.30
C GLU A 243 82.57 -16.41 23.30
N LEU A 244 82.19 -17.22 24.31
CA LEU A 244 80.80 -17.70 24.46
C LEU A 244 79.83 -16.54 24.71
N ALA A 245 80.22 -15.55 25.52
CA ALA A 245 79.43 -14.34 25.76
C ALA A 245 79.29 -13.48 24.49
N ALA A 246 80.34 -13.39 23.66
CA ALA A 246 80.27 -12.69 22.38
C ALA A 246 79.34 -13.40 21.37
N VAL A 247 79.38 -14.73 21.31
CA VAL A 247 78.48 -15.53 20.45
C VAL A 247 77.03 -15.44 20.95
N LEU A 248 76.81 -15.52 22.26
CA LEU A 248 75.48 -15.35 22.86
C LEU A 248 74.94 -13.92 22.65
N ALA A 249 75.78 -12.89 22.79
CA ALA A 249 75.39 -11.51 22.51
C ALA A 249 75.01 -11.32 21.03
N LYS A 250 75.74 -11.96 20.10
CA LYS A 250 75.43 -11.90 18.67
C LYS A 250 74.16 -12.67 18.31
N ALA A 251 73.92 -13.81 18.96
CA ALA A 251 72.67 -14.57 18.83
C ALA A 251 71.48 -13.79 19.40
N GLN A 252 71.63 -13.14 20.56
CA GLN A 252 70.60 -12.28 21.16
C GLN A 252 70.31 -11.05 20.30
N TRP A 253 71.33 -10.43 19.70
CA TRP A 253 71.14 -9.31 18.77
C TRP A 253 70.38 -9.74 17.50
N ASN A 254 70.74 -10.89 16.91
CA ASN A 254 70.02 -11.44 15.76
C ASN A 254 68.56 -11.80 16.10
N ALA A 255 68.31 -12.38 17.28
CA ALA A 255 66.97 -12.69 17.76
C ALA A 255 66.14 -11.41 17.98
N ALA A 256 66.72 -10.38 18.58
CA ALA A 256 66.06 -9.08 18.76
C ALA A 256 65.79 -8.35 17.43
N CYS A 257 66.67 -8.53 16.43
CA CYS A 257 66.44 -8.04 15.07
C CYS A 257 65.29 -8.77 14.36
N ALA A 258 65.20 -10.10 14.53
CA ALA A 258 64.09 -10.89 13.99
C ALA A 258 62.74 -10.53 14.65
N GLU A 259 62.71 -10.39 15.99
CA GLU A 259 61.51 -10.00 16.72
C GLU A 259 61.04 -8.57 16.34
N LYS A 260 61.98 -7.64 16.12
CA LYS A 260 61.65 -6.30 15.59
C LYS A 260 61.13 -6.34 14.16
N ALA A 261 61.64 -7.22 13.30
CA ALA A 261 61.14 -7.38 11.94
C ALA A 261 59.73 -7.98 11.94
N GLU A 262 59.47 -8.99 12.76
CA GLU A 262 58.13 -9.58 12.94
C GLU A 262 57.14 -8.57 13.51
N ALA A 263 57.55 -7.76 14.51
CA ALA A 263 56.71 -6.69 15.06
C ALA A 263 56.38 -5.61 14.01
N ALA A 264 57.32 -5.26 13.13
CA ALA A 264 57.08 -4.33 12.04
C ALA A 264 56.12 -4.90 10.97
N HIS A 265 56.23 -6.20 10.67
CA HIS A 265 55.30 -6.90 9.78
C HIS A 265 53.89 -7.01 10.38
N VAL A 266 53.76 -7.30 11.67
CA VAL A 266 52.46 -7.34 12.37
C VAL A 266 51.83 -5.95 12.44
N ALA A 267 52.61 -4.89 12.67
CA ALA A 267 52.12 -3.51 12.69
C ALA A 267 51.60 -3.07 11.30
N THR A 268 52.29 -3.42 10.22
CA THR A 268 51.84 -3.12 8.85
C THR A 268 50.59 -3.90 8.47
N ILE A 269 50.48 -5.19 8.84
CA ILE A 269 49.25 -5.98 8.65
C ILE A 269 48.07 -5.35 9.41
N LYS A 270 48.29 -4.87 10.64
CA LYS A 270 47.25 -4.23 11.44
C LYS A 270 46.79 -2.89 10.85
N ALA A 271 47.71 -2.10 10.30
CA ALA A 271 47.39 -0.86 9.60
C ALA A 271 46.55 -1.11 8.33
N LEU A 272 46.97 -2.05 7.47
CA LEU A 272 46.22 -2.44 6.27
C LEU A 272 44.81 -2.96 6.61
N LYS A 273 44.66 -3.66 7.74
CA LYS A 273 43.36 -4.18 8.19
C LYS A 273 42.39 -3.08 8.64
N GLU A 274 42.88 -2.01 9.26
CA GLU A 274 42.03 -0.87 9.65
C GLU A 274 41.70 0.03 8.45
N GLU A 275 42.61 0.22 7.49
CA GLU A 275 42.30 0.88 6.21
C GLU A 275 41.18 0.16 5.45
N LEU A 276 41.27 -1.17 5.31
CA LEU A 276 40.24 -1.97 4.63
C LEU A 276 38.87 -1.89 5.33
N LYS A 277 38.87 -1.70 6.66
CA LYS A 277 37.67 -1.62 7.49
C LYS A 277 36.98 -0.26 7.35
N GLU A 278 37.75 0.82 7.21
CA GLU A 278 37.20 2.15 6.93
C GLU A 278 36.69 2.27 5.48
N GLU A 279 37.37 1.65 4.50
CA GLU A 279 36.86 1.55 3.12
C GLU A 279 35.53 0.78 3.05
N LEU A 280 35.38 -0.30 3.83
CA LEU A 280 34.14 -1.08 3.89
C LEU A 280 32.97 -0.28 4.52
N LYS A 281 33.26 0.52 5.56
CA LYS A 281 32.26 1.43 6.16
C LYS A 281 31.86 2.55 5.21
N ALA A 282 32.80 3.09 4.44
CA ALA A 282 32.52 4.10 3.43
C ALA A 282 31.60 3.54 2.32
N ALA A 283 31.85 2.30 1.88
CA ALA A 283 31.03 1.61 0.88
C ALA A 283 29.62 1.24 1.38
N GLN A 284 29.42 1.04 2.69
CA GLN A 284 28.10 0.77 3.28
C GLN A 284 27.26 2.03 3.50
N LYS A 285 27.87 3.22 3.58
CA LYS A 285 27.16 4.49 3.83
C LYS A 285 26.50 5.09 2.58
N ASP A 286 26.84 4.58 1.39
CA ASP A 286 26.40 5.13 0.09
C ASP A 286 25.17 4.42 -0.50
N LYS A 287 24.50 3.55 0.27
CA LYS A 287 23.30 2.78 -0.16
C LYS A 287 21.98 3.21 0.51
N SER A 288 21.82 4.49 0.87
CA SER A 288 20.50 5.04 1.21
C SER A 288 19.90 5.78 0.00
N PRO A 289 18.85 5.25 -0.66
CA PRO A 289 18.16 5.99 -1.70
C PRO A 289 17.32 7.10 -1.06
N ARG A 290 17.65 8.35 -1.38
CA ARG A 290 16.74 9.49 -1.20
C ARG A 290 15.62 9.35 -2.23
N HIS A 291 14.42 8.93 -1.81
CA HIS A 291 13.23 9.01 -2.64
C HIS A 291 12.60 10.40 -2.54
N ALA A 292 12.63 11.10 -3.68
CA ALA A 292 11.92 12.34 -3.91
C ALA A 292 10.41 12.05 -4.07
N ARG A 293 9.59 12.85 -3.40
CA ARG A 293 8.13 12.90 -3.56
C ARG A 293 7.74 13.43 -4.95
N PRO A 294 6.72 12.86 -5.62
CA PRO A 294 5.97 13.57 -6.66
C PRO A 294 4.76 14.30 -6.06
N PRO A 295 4.23 15.35 -6.75
CA PRO A 295 3.17 16.19 -6.23
C PRO A 295 1.78 15.54 -6.39
N LYS A 296 0.92 15.73 -5.39
CA LYS A 296 -0.49 15.29 -5.38
C LYS A 296 -1.35 16.17 -6.28
N GLU A 297 -1.93 15.58 -7.33
CA GLU A 297 -3.13 16.14 -7.99
C GLU A 297 -4.40 15.66 -7.27
N ARG A 298 -5.33 16.58 -7.08
CA ARG A 298 -6.66 16.33 -6.50
C ARG A 298 -7.62 16.01 -7.65
N GLY A 299 -8.07 14.76 -7.73
CA GLY A 299 -9.16 14.32 -8.58
C GLY A 299 -10.22 13.59 -7.75
N ARG A 300 -11.38 14.21 -7.56
CA ARG A 300 -12.55 13.64 -6.91
C ARG A 300 -13.28 12.78 -7.96
N GLY A 301 -13.39 11.47 -7.76
CA GLY A 301 -14.17 10.59 -8.61
C GLY A 301 -14.11 9.12 -8.18
N SER A 302 -15.26 8.63 -7.69
CA SER A 302 -15.71 7.22 -7.62
C SER A 302 -14.65 6.13 -7.73
N ARG A 303 -14.27 5.52 -6.60
CA ARG A 303 -13.48 4.28 -6.58
C ARG A 303 -14.42 3.09 -6.69
N SER A 304 -14.45 2.48 -7.86
CA SER A 304 -14.82 1.07 -8.03
C SER A 304 -13.53 0.27 -8.24
N LEU A 305 -13.38 -0.83 -7.51
CA LEU A 305 -12.27 -1.77 -7.65
C LEU A 305 -12.77 -3.19 -7.97
N PRO A 306 -12.00 -3.98 -8.72
CA PRO A 306 -12.28 -5.39 -8.95
C PRO A 306 -11.69 -6.23 -7.81
N GLY A 307 -12.55 -6.88 -7.02
CA GLY A 307 -12.11 -7.73 -5.90
C GLY A 307 -13.20 -8.11 -4.89
N GLY A 308 -14.36 -7.45 -4.90
CA GLY A 308 -15.56 -7.93 -4.21
C GLY A 308 -15.52 -7.86 -2.68
N PHE A 309 -14.95 -6.79 -2.10
CA PHE A 309 -15.20 -6.43 -0.71
C PHE A 309 -15.74 -5.00 -0.66
N ASP A 310 -17.06 -4.88 -0.72
CA ASP A 310 -17.76 -3.60 -0.65
C ASP A 310 -17.87 -3.17 0.81
N PHE A 311 -17.21 -2.07 1.18
CA PHE A 311 -17.50 -1.41 2.45
C PHE A 311 -18.91 -0.82 2.35
N GLU A 312 -19.83 -1.27 3.19
CA GLU A 312 -21.19 -0.72 3.22
C GLU A 312 -21.10 0.74 3.67
N GLU A 313 -21.39 1.70 2.76
CA GLU A 313 -21.49 3.12 3.08
C GLU A 313 -22.98 3.49 3.27
N GLY A 314 -23.42 3.58 4.53
CA GLY A 314 -24.77 3.97 4.89
C GLY A 314 -24.87 4.47 6.34
N PRO A 315 -25.93 5.21 6.71
CA PRO A 315 -26.08 5.82 8.04
C PRO A 315 -26.19 4.82 9.21
N PHE A 316 -26.29 3.52 8.91
CA PHE A 316 -26.33 2.42 9.88
C PHE A 316 -25.19 1.41 9.70
N ALA A 317 -24.22 1.70 8.83
CA ALA A 317 -23.10 0.80 8.61
C ALA A 317 -22.12 0.81 9.80
N PRO A 318 -21.58 -0.36 10.21
CA PRO A 318 -20.52 -0.39 11.22
C PRO A 318 -19.30 0.41 10.72
N PRO A 319 -18.53 1.03 11.63
CA PRO A 319 -17.35 1.80 11.26
C PRO A 319 -16.40 1.00 10.36
N VAL A 320 -15.73 1.66 9.42
CA VAL A 320 -14.80 1.03 8.46
C VAL A 320 -13.71 0.24 9.19
N SER A 321 -13.23 0.74 10.34
CA SER A 321 -12.31 0.02 11.24
C SER A 321 -12.87 -1.35 11.69
N VAL A 322 -14.16 -1.43 12.02
CA VAL A 322 -14.85 -2.67 12.43
C VAL A 322 -15.04 -3.62 11.24
N GLN A 323 -15.34 -3.08 10.06
CA GLN A 323 -15.43 -3.87 8.83
C GLN A 323 -14.07 -4.46 8.44
N LEU A 324 -13.01 -3.66 8.53
CA LEU A 324 -11.63 -4.09 8.28
C LEU A 324 -11.16 -5.15 9.29
N ALA A 325 -11.43 -4.93 10.59
CA ALA A 325 -11.14 -5.92 11.63
C ALA A 325 -11.83 -7.26 11.35
N THR A 326 -13.07 -7.22 10.86
CA THR A 326 -13.84 -8.41 10.52
C THR A 326 -13.28 -9.11 9.28
N ALA A 327 -12.84 -8.36 8.27
CA ALA A 327 -12.21 -8.90 7.06
C ALA A 327 -10.88 -9.60 7.37
N LEU A 328 -10.03 -8.98 8.20
CA LEU A 328 -8.75 -9.54 8.61
C LEU A 328 -8.90 -10.80 9.47
N ARG A 329 -9.92 -10.85 10.34
CA ARG A 329 -10.26 -12.05 11.11
C ARG A 329 -10.77 -13.19 10.24
N LYS A 330 -11.61 -12.90 9.24
CA LYS A 330 -12.08 -13.92 8.28
C LYS A 330 -10.93 -14.53 7.48
N ASN A 331 -9.91 -13.74 7.21
CA ASN A 331 -8.69 -14.18 6.51
C ASN A 331 -7.53 -14.50 7.46
N ALA A 332 -7.79 -14.76 8.74
CA ALA A 332 -6.75 -14.96 9.76
C ALA A 332 -5.67 -15.99 9.38
N GLY A 333 -6.05 -17.08 8.69
CA GLY A 333 -5.08 -18.08 8.19
C GLY A 333 -4.09 -17.49 7.19
N LYS A 334 -4.59 -16.68 6.24
CA LYS A 334 -3.75 -15.98 5.25
C LYS A 334 -2.93 -14.86 5.89
N VAL A 335 -3.50 -14.16 6.87
CA VAL A 335 -2.81 -13.08 7.60
C VAL A 335 -1.63 -13.63 8.41
N LEU A 336 -1.75 -14.81 9.02
CA LEU A 336 -0.66 -15.45 9.74
C LEU A 336 0.45 -15.96 8.81
N ASP A 337 0.10 -16.48 7.64
CA ASP A 337 1.09 -16.89 6.63
C ASP A 337 1.82 -15.68 6.04
N LEU A 338 1.08 -14.59 5.77
CA LEU A 338 1.61 -13.35 5.23
C LEU A 338 2.40 -12.52 6.26
N PHE A 339 2.19 -12.74 7.56
CA PHE A 339 2.96 -12.05 8.61
C PHE A 339 4.46 -12.26 8.45
N ARG A 340 4.87 -13.48 8.08
CA ARG A 340 6.29 -13.80 7.78
C ARG A 340 6.82 -13.12 6.52
N ASP A 341 5.93 -12.75 5.61
CA ASP A 341 6.29 -12.05 4.37
C ASP A 341 6.25 -10.52 4.57
N TRP A 342 5.59 -10.02 5.63
CA TRP A 342 5.50 -8.60 5.96
C TRP A 342 6.62 -8.13 6.90
N ASP A 343 7.01 -8.99 7.85
CA ASP A 343 8.16 -8.79 8.74
C ASP A 343 9.46 -8.81 7.93
N THR A 344 9.82 -7.65 7.38
CA THR A 344 10.90 -7.52 6.39
C THR A 344 12.26 -7.36 7.06
N ASP A 345 12.26 -6.82 8.28
CA ASP A 345 13.45 -6.71 9.11
C ASP A 345 13.70 -7.94 10.00
N GLY A 346 12.72 -8.85 10.10
CA GLY A 346 12.82 -10.14 10.78
C GLY A 346 12.84 -10.01 12.30
N ASP A 347 12.29 -8.92 12.83
CA ASP A 347 12.31 -8.62 14.26
C ASP A 347 11.19 -9.33 15.06
N GLY A 348 10.27 -10.01 14.37
CA GLY A 348 9.15 -10.74 14.95
C GLY A 348 7.98 -9.85 15.38
N GLN A 349 8.06 -8.55 15.09
CA GLN A 349 7.03 -7.55 15.31
C GLN A 349 6.60 -6.97 13.96
N VAL A 350 5.41 -6.36 13.90
CA VAL A 350 4.97 -5.64 12.69
C VAL A 350 4.84 -4.18 13.03
N SER A 351 5.72 -3.37 12.43
CA SER A 351 5.67 -1.93 12.55
C SER A 351 4.47 -1.34 11.81
N ARG A 352 4.08 -0.12 12.16
CA ARG A 352 2.98 0.60 11.48
C ARG A 352 3.19 0.74 9.97
N ALA A 353 4.45 0.88 9.54
CA ALA A 353 4.79 1.00 8.12
C ALA A 353 4.56 -0.33 7.37
N GLU A 354 4.99 -1.43 7.96
CA GLU A 354 4.81 -2.78 7.40
C GLU A 354 3.33 -3.18 7.41
N PHE A 355 2.58 -2.80 8.44
CA PHE A 355 1.13 -3.01 8.48
C PHE A 355 0.40 -2.28 7.36
N HIS A 356 0.88 -1.09 6.95
CA HIS A 356 0.29 -0.34 5.85
C HIS A 356 0.54 -1.02 4.50
N GLU A 357 1.75 -1.52 4.29
CA GLU A 357 2.15 -2.27 3.10
C GLU A 357 1.42 -3.62 3.00
N ALA A 358 1.27 -4.30 4.14
CA ALA A 358 0.51 -5.53 4.31
C ALA A 358 -0.95 -5.43 3.85
N MET A 359 -1.65 -4.33 4.20
CA MET A 359 -3.03 -4.10 3.77
C MET A 359 -3.14 -3.94 2.25
N GLY A 360 -2.13 -3.33 1.62
CA GLY A 360 -2.02 -3.24 0.16
C GLY A 360 -1.79 -4.61 -0.48
N ALA A 361 -0.90 -5.44 0.10
CA ALA A 361 -0.63 -6.80 -0.37
C ALA A 361 -1.84 -7.74 -0.25
N LEU A 362 -2.72 -7.51 0.73
CA LEU A 362 -3.99 -8.21 0.88
C LEU A 362 -5.07 -7.78 -0.12
N GLY A 363 -4.81 -6.76 -0.95
CA GLY A 363 -5.78 -6.21 -1.90
C GLY A 363 -6.89 -5.40 -1.23
N LEU A 364 -6.69 -4.93 0.00
CA LEU A 364 -7.63 -4.10 0.74
C LEU A 364 -7.22 -2.63 0.58
N GLU A 365 -7.84 -1.90 -0.36
CA GLU A 365 -7.63 -0.45 -0.49
C GLU A 365 -8.40 0.32 0.58
N VAL A 366 -7.82 0.41 1.78
CA VAL A 366 -8.37 1.19 2.89
C VAL A 366 -7.59 2.52 3.05
N PRO A 367 -8.25 3.66 3.33
CA PRO A 367 -7.56 4.90 3.65
C PRO A 367 -6.62 4.74 4.87
N SER A 368 -5.41 5.30 4.78
CA SER A 368 -4.37 5.19 5.82
C SER A 368 -4.84 5.57 7.22
N ALA A 369 -5.74 6.55 7.36
CA ALA A 369 -6.28 6.99 8.65
C ALA A 369 -7.08 5.89 9.37
N GLU A 370 -7.79 5.04 8.64
CA GLU A 370 -8.57 3.93 9.20
C GLU A 370 -7.65 2.75 9.58
N ILE A 371 -6.59 2.54 8.79
CA ILE A 371 -5.53 1.57 9.10
C ILE A 371 -4.81 1.96 10.39
N ASP A 372 -4.47 3.24 10.55
CA ASP A 372 -3.85 3.77 11.76
C ASP A 372 -4.75 3.64 13.00
N THR A 373 -6.05 3.85 12.81
CA THR A 373 -7.05 3.71 13.89
C THR A 373 -7.14 2.24 14.32
N LEU A 374 -7.23 1.31 13.36
CA LEU A 374 -7.26 -0.12 13.64
C LEU A 374 -5.96 -0.61 14.30
N PHE A 375 -4.80 -0.16 13.80
CA PHE A 375 -3.50 -0.48 14.38
C PHE A 375 -3.43 -0.05 15.84
N SER A 376 -3.90 1.17 16.14
CA SER A 376 -3.93 1.71 17.50
C SER A 376 -4.92 0.99 18.43
N GLU A 377 -5.98 0.37 17.88
CA GLU A 377 -6.89 -0.48 18.66
C GLU A 377 -6.29 -1.86 18.98
N TRP A 378 -5.34 -2.32 18.17
CA TRP A 378 -4.73 -3.65 18.28
C TRP A 378 -3.44 -3.62 19.11
N ASP A 379 -2.71 -2.51 19.05
CA ASP A 379 -1.52 -2.17 19.85
C ASP A 379 -1.95 -1.82 21.29
N ARG A 380 -2.11 -2.85 22.14
CA ARG A 380 -2.64 -2.70 23.51
C ARG A 380 -1.56 -2.30 24.51
N ASP A 381 -0.31 -2.59 24.21
CA ASP A 381 0.86 -2.21 24.97
C ASP A 381 1.38 -0.82 24.59
N GLY A 382 0.92 -0.26 23.47
CA GLY A 382 1.27 1.09 23.01
C GLY A 382 2.71 1.15 22.50
N GLY A 383 3.26 0.02 22.07
CA GLY A 383 4.65 -0.14 21.65
C GLY A 383 4.93 0.47 20.28
N GLY A 384 3.90 0.77 19.47
CA GLY A 384 4.04 1.22 18.08
C GLY A 384 4.36 0.09 17.10
N SER A 385 4.33 -1.15 17.57
CA SER A 385 4.63 -2.39 16.84
C SER A 385 3.71 -3.49 17.37
N LEU A 386 3.13 -4.30 16.48
CA LEU A 386 2.28 -5.43 16.88
C LEU A 386 3.11 -6.70 17.01
N ASP A 387 3.15 -7.30 18.21
CA ASP A 387 3.80 -8.59 18.38
C ASP A 387 2.96 -9.72 17.76
N PHE A 388 3.64 -10.77 17.28
CA PHE A 388 2.99 -11.96 16.73
C PHE A 388 1.97 -12.57 17.70
N THR A 389 2.28 -12.54 19.00
CA THR A 389 1.40 -13.08 20.05
C THR A 389 0.11 -12.26 20.17
N GLU A 390 0.21 -10.94 20.03
CA GLU A 390 -0.93 -10.02 20.11
C GLU A 390 -1.83 -10.16 18.89
N LEU A 391 -1.24 -10.17 17.69
CA LEU A 391 -1.97 -10.37 16.45
C LEU A 391 -2.71 -11.72 16.46
N LYS A 392 -2.04 -12.79 16.86
CA LYS A 392 -2.66 -14.12 16.98
C LYS A 392 -3.79 -14.16 18.00
N LYS A 393 -3.66 -13.42 19.11
CA LYS A 393 -4.71 -13.31 20.13
C LYS A 393 -5.94 -12.55 19.61
N ILE A 394 -5.73 -11.50 18.82
CA ILE A 394 -6.80 -10.72 18.21
C ILE A 394 -7.54 -11.53 17.13
N LEU A 395 -6.80 -12.31 16.35
CA LEU A 395 -7.34 -13.17 15.28
C LEU A 395 -8.00 -14.46 15.81
N SER A 396 -7.57 -14.97 16.97
CA SER A 396 -8.16 -16.17 17.61
C SER A 396 -9.34 -15.88 18.54
N GLN A 397 -9.52 -14.63 18.96
CA GLN A 397 -10.71 -14.23 19.72
C GLN A 397 -11.93 -14.15 18.81
N SER A 398 -12.85 -15.11 18.96
CA SER A 398 -14.18 -15.05 18.36
C SER A 398 -14.97 -13.89 18.98
N ALA A 399 -14.96 -12.75 18.27
CA ALA A 399 -15.70 -11.51 18.52
C ALA A 399 -15.45 -10.78 19.87
N PRO A 400 -15.05 -9.49 19.87
CA PRO A 400 -15.44 -8.62 20.97
C PRO A 400 -16.98 -8.41 20.92
N PRO A 401 -17.68 -8.42 22.06
CA PRO A 401 -19.11 -8.20 22.09
C PRO A 401 -19.41 -6.80 21.54
N THR A 402 -20.30 -6.72 20.56
CA THR A 402 -20.85 -5.45 20.07
C THR A 402 -21.46 -4.67 21.25
N PRO A 403 -21.47 -3.32 21.22
CA PRO A 403 -22.07 -2.50 22.27
C PRO A 403 -23.53 -2.89 22.57
N LEU A 404 -24.25 -3.42 21.58
CA LEU A 404 -25.63 -3.92 21.71
C LEU A 404 -25.74 -5.27 22.45
N GLN A 405 -24.68 -6.08 22.53
CA GLN A 405 -24.65 -7.34 23.28
C GLN A 405 -24.26 -7.16 24.76
N GLN A 406 -23.51 -6.10 25.09
CA GLN A 406 -23.20 -5.75 26.49
C GLN A 406 -24.46 -5.31 27.27
N ALA A 407 -25.40 -4.62 26.61
CA ALA A 407 -26.68 -4.28 27.21
C ALA A 407 -27.56 -5.52 27.47
N GLY A 408 -27.54 -6.52 26.58
CA GLY A 408 -28.31 -7.76 26.74
C GLY A 408 -27.78 -8.68 27.85
N ASN A 409 -26.47 -8.70 28.08
CA ASN A 409 -25.87 -9.51 29.15
C ASN A 409 -26.02 -8.87 30.55
N ALA A 410 -26.14 -7.55 30.64
CA ALA A 410 -26.47 -6.86 31.89
C ALA A 410 -27.90 -7.21 32.37
N VAL A 411 -28.86 -7.40 31.44
CA VAL A 411 -30.25 -7.78 31.78
C VAL A 411 -30.34 -9.23 32.27
N LYS A 412 -29.55 -10.15 31.69
CA LYS A 412 -29.51 -11.55 32.13
C LYS A 412 -28.82 -11.73 33.48
N ASN A 413 -27.76 -10.98 33.75
CA ASN A 413 -27.09 -10.99 35.06
C ASN A 413 -27.89 -10.23 36.14
N GLY A 414 -28.72 -9.25 35.75
CA GLY A 414 -29.68 -8.60 36.64
C GLY A 414 -30.88 -9.47 37.01
N GLN A 415 -31.35 -10.37 36.11
CA GLN A 415 -32.46 -11.30 36.40
C GLN A 415 -32.06 -12.47 37.30
N ALA A 416 -30.77 -12.76 37.48
CA ALA A 416 -30.30 -13.73 38.48
C ALA A 416 -30.29 -13.17 39.92
N PHE A 417 -30.40 -11.84 40.10
CA PHE A 417 -30.36 -11.19 41.40
C PHE A 417 -31.75 -10.95 42.02
N ILE A 418 -32.84 -11.13 41.27
CA ILE A 418 -34.23 -10.91 41.73
C ILE A 418 -35.00 -12.24 41.92
N LYS A 419 -34.29 -13.32 42.28
CA LYS A 419 -34.91 -14.59 42.71
C LYS A 419 -34.45 -15.06 44.11
N GLY A 420 -33.76 -14.21 44.86
CA GLY A 420 -33.21 -14.53 46.17
C GLY A 420 -33.36 -13.42 47.20
N ALA A 421 -34.56 -12.85 47.37
CA ALA A 421 -34.88 -12.01 48.53
C ALA A 421 -36.38 -12.06 48.82
N GLY A 422 -36.80 -13.10 49.54
CA GLY A 422 -38.08 -13.09 50.23
C GLY A 422 -37.98 -12.32 51.54
N SER A 423 -39.12 -11.71 51.91
CA SER A 423 -39.50 -11.17 53.21
C SER A 423 -39.19 -9.70 53.57
N LYS A 424 -40.33 -8.97 53.61
CA LYS A 424 -40.77 -8.03 54.67
C LYS A 424 -40.06 -6.67 54.77
N ALA A 425 -40.75 -5.60 54.36
CA ALA A 425 -41.22 -4.56 55.28
C ALA A 425 -41.97 -3.40 54.57
N LYS A 426 -43.22 -3.20 55.01
CA LYS A 426 -43.87 -1.94 55.41
C LYS A 426 -43.91 -0.75 54.42
N VAL A 427 -45.12 -0.56 53.86
CA VAL A 427 -45.66 0.66 53.27
C VAL A 427 -45.72 1.79 54.31
N PRO A 428 -45.41 3.04 53.95
CA PRO A 428 -46.13 4.18 54.48
C PRO A 428 -46.89 4.90 53.36
N GLN A 429 -48.19 5.08 53.61
CA GLN A 429 -49.06 6.02 52.93
C GLN A 429 -48.56 7.44 53.18
N THR A 430 -48.56 8.26 52.12
CA THR A 430 -49.32 9.53 52.01
C THR A 430 -49.23 10.01 50.58
#